data_AF-A0A1Y2K120-F1
#
_entry.id   AF-A0A1Y2K120-F1
#
_cell.length_a   1.000
_cell.length_b   1.000
_cell.length_c   1.000
_cell.angle_alpha   90.00
_cell.angle_beta   90.00
_cell.angle_gamma   90.00
#
_symmetry.space_group_name_H-M   'P 1'
#
loop_
_entity.id
_entity.type
_entity.pdbx_description
1 polymer ?
#
loop_
_entity_poly.entity_id
_entity_poly.type
_entity_poly.pdbx_seq_one_letter_code
_entity_poly.pdbx_strand_id
1 'polypeptide(L)'
;MPELLNESPQRPALLALYGTLMPGVGALERLGLGNALTPLGACAIGGALWDLGPYPGLLPSAADSASCTRAELFLAQRPAQDLPVLDEYEGFPIDAPAEGLFVRRWTPIDHPAHSAAWVYWFNQPLDLFPDARPIAHGDWRRWSQERNQTGARISSIVA
;
A
#
# COMPACT_ATOMS: atom_id res chain seq x y z
N MET A 1 0.82 -21.86 -21.71
CA MET A 1 -0.20 -20.88 -21.26
C MET A 1 -0.45 -21.13 -19.79
N PRO A 2 -0.07 -20.26 -18.85
CA PRO A 2 -0.49 -20.44 -17.48
C PRO A 2 -1.88 -19.84 -17.30
N GLU A 3 -2.72 -20.62 -16.63
CA GLU A 3 -4.14 -20.40 -16.39
C GLU A 3 -4.43 -19.04 -15.73
N LEU A 4 -5.22 -18.24 -16.43
CA LEU A 4 -5.91 -17.08 -15.90
C LEU A 4 -6.91 -17.52 -14.83
N LEU A 5 -6.84 -16.86 -13.67
CA LEU A 5 -7.96 -16.62 -12.75
C LEU A 5 -8.53 -17.84 -12.00
N ASN A 6 -7.77 -18.40 -11.06
CA ASN A 6 -8.40 -19.06 -9.91
C ASN A 6 -8.71 -18.02 -8.81
N GLU A 7 -9.54 -17.03 -9.14
CA GLU A 7 -10.01 -15.99 -8.23
C GLU A 7 -11.52 -16.14 -8.07
N SER A 8 -11.94 -17.13 -7.30
CA SER A 8 -13.33 -17.19 -6.87
C SER A 8 -13.58 -15.97 -5.97
N PRO A 9 -14.46 -15.01 -6.33
CA PRO A 9 -14.72 -13.79 -5.54
C PRO A 9 -15.30 -14.07 -4.13
N GLN A 10 -15.52 -15.34 -3.80
CA GLN A 10 -16.11 -15.86 -2.57
C GLN A 10 -15.08 -16.45 -1.58
N ARG A 11 -13.78 -16.50 -1.93
CA ARG A 11 -12.73 -17.01 -1.02
C ARG A 11 -12.00 -15.86 -0.35
N PRO A 12 -11.61 -15.99 0.93
CA PRO A 12 -10.76 -15.00 1.57
C PRO A 12 -9.51 -14.71 0.76
N ALA A 13 -9.07 -13.45 0.73
CA ALA A 13 -7.91 -13.01 -0.02
C ALA A 13 -6.90 -12.31 0.88
N LEU A 14 -5.62 -12.47 0.57
CA LEU A 14 -4.54 -11.76 1.25
C LEU A 14 -4.38 -10.36 0.67
N LEU A 15 -4.17 -9.38 1.54
CA LEU A 15 -3.96 -7.97 1.21
C LEU A 15 -2.74 -7.47 1.97
N ALA A 16 -1.76 -6.87 1.30
CA ALA A 16 -0.60 -6.26 1.94
C ALA A 16 -0.69 -4.73 1.83
N LEU A 17 -0.77 -4.08 2.98
CA LEU A 17 -0.96 -2.63 3.12
C LEU A 17 0.33 -2.00 3.67
N TYR A 18 0.81 -0.94 3.03
CA TYR A 18 2.09 -0.30 3.38
C TYR A 18 1.95 1.20 3.70
N GLY A 19 0.72 1.74 3.69
CA GLY A 19 0.48 3.19 3.70
C GLY A 19 -0.67 3.65 4.60
N THR A 20 -1.47 4.57 4.10
CA THR A 20 -2.57 5.23 4.84
C THR A 20 -3.70 4.29 5.21
N LEU A 21 -3.84 3.16 4.53
CA LEU A 21 -4.74 2.07 4.89
C LEU A 21 -4.23 1.21 6.06
N MET A 22 -3.02 1.40 6.58
CA MET A 22 -2.60 0.64 7.76
C MET A 22 -3.38 1.06 9.02
N PRO A 23 -3.69 0.14 9.96
CA PRO A 23 -4.39 0.46 11.20
C PRO A 23 -3.70 1.58 12.00
N GLY A 24 -4.53 2.40 12.66
CA GLY A 24 -4.07 3.55 13.45
C GLY A 24 -3.78 4.82 12.62
N VAL A 25 -3.94 4.77 11.29
CA VAL A 25 -3.93 5.96 10.41
C VAL A 25 -5.37 6.44 10.12
N GLY A 26 -6.39 5.65 10.47
CA GLY A 26 -7.80 6.04 10.51
C GLY A 26 -8.57 5.88 9.20
N ALA A 27 -7.94 5.42 8.11
CA ALA A 27 -8.64 5.22 6.84
C ALA A 27 -9.56 3.99 6.88
N LEU A 28 -9.08 2.84 7.36
CA LEU A 28 -9.88 1.60 7.42
C LEU A 28 -11.14 1.74 8.26
N GLU A 29 -11.05 2.43 9.41
CA GLU A 29 -12.18 2.66 10.29
C GLU A 29 -13.23 3.57 9.63
N ARG A 30 -12.80 4.64 8.96
CA ARG A 30 -13.69 5.55 8.22
C ARG A 30 -14.39 4.87 7.04
N LEU A 31 -13.72 3.89 6.42
CA LEU A 31 -14.28 3.08 5.33
C LEU A 31 -15.19 1.95 5.84
N GLY A 32 -15.35 1.77 7.15
CA GLY A 32 -16.15 0.69 7.73
C GLY A 32 -15.52 -0.70 7.61
N LEU A 33 -14.23 -0.78 7.27
CA LEU A 33 -13.50 -2.03 7.04
C LEU A 33 -12.70 -2.52 8.26
N GLY A 34 -12.78 -1.81 9.39
CA GLY A 34 -12.00 -2.14 10.60
C GLY A 34 -12.19 -3.57 11.13
N ASN A 35 -13.35 -4.19 10.89
CA ASN A 35 -13.63 -5.59 11.25
C ASN A 35 -13.64 -6.54 10.03
N ALA A 36 -13.53 -6.01 8.81
CA ALA A 36 -13.56 -6.80 7.58
C ALA A 36 -12.19 -7.40 7.26
N LEU A 37 -11.12 -6.71 7.68
CA LEU A 37 -9.73 -7.12 7.48
C LEU A 37 -9.16 -7.70 8.78
N THR A 38 -8.77 -8.97 8.75
CA THR A 38 -8.11 -9.63 9.89
C THR A 38 -6.59 -9.44 9.77
N PRO A 39 -5.90 -8.79 10.72
CA PRO A 39 -4.45 -8.66 10.68
C PRO A 39 -3.76 -10.03 10.84
N LEU A 40 -2.76 -10.29 9.99
CA LEU A 40 -1.96 -11.52 10.00
C LEU A 40 -0.50 -11.30 10.40
N GLY A 41 -0.05 -10.04 10.44
CA GLY A 41 1.30 -9.67 10.89
C GLY A 41 2.09 -8.89 9.83
N ALA A 42 3.39 -8.76 10.03
CA ALA A 42 4.25 -8.04 9.10
C ALA A 42 4.59 -8.88 7.86
N CYS A 43 4.75 -8.20 6.73
CA CYS A 43 5.31 -8.74 5.49
C CYS A 43 6.14 -7.65 4.79
N ALA A 44 6.75 -7.99 3.66
CA ALA A 44 7.42 -7.04 2.82
C ALA A 44 7.22 -7.34 1.33
N ILE A 45 7.30 -6.27 0.54
CA ILE A 45 7.05 -6.25 -0.89
C ILE A 45 8.31 -5.75 -1.58
N GLY A 46 8.77 -6.45 -2.61
CA GLY A 46 9.88 -5.98 -3.43
C GLY A 46 9.49 -4.71 -4.18
N GLY A 47 10.25 -3.63 -4.04
CA GLY A 47 9.92 -2.34 -4.64
C GLY A 47 10.39 -1.16 -3.80
N ALA A 48 10.47 0.00 -4.44
CA ALA A 48 10.90 1.25 -3.83
C ALA A 48 9.69 2.04 -3.33
N LEU A 49 9.75 2.45 -2.07
CA LEU A 49 8.72 3.29 -1.46
C LEU A 49 9.07 4.77 -1.61
N TRP A 50 8.09 5.57 -1.98
CA TRP A 50 8.21 7.01 -2.14
C TRP A 50 7.20 7.73 -1.26
N ASP A 51 7.61 8.86 -0.71
CA ASP A 51 6.74 9.84 -0.11
C ASP A 51 6.18 10.75 -1.21
N LEU A 52 4.87 10.76 -1.41
CA LEU A 52 4.19 11.65 -2.36
C LEU A 52 3.55 12.86 -1.68
N GLY A 53 3.82 13.06 -0.38
CA GLY A 53 3.25 14.11 0.46
C GLY A 53 2.21 13.53 1.42
N PRO A 54 0.92 13.47 1.05
CA PRO A 54 -0.14 12.96 1.93
C PRO A 54 -0.20 11.43 2.02
N TYR A 55 0.39 10.70 1.08
CA TYR A 55 0.39 9.24 1.04
C TYR A 55 1.68 8.70 0.40
N PRO A 56 2.03 7.43 0.64
CA PRO A 56 3.17 6.80 -0.03
C PRO A 56 2.80 6.25 -1.41
N GLY A 57 3.80 6.12 -2.28
CA GLY A 57 3.71 5.39 -3.55
C GLY A 57 4.71 4.23 -3.59
N LEU A 58 4.24 3.03 -3.91
CA LEU A 58 5.11 1.87 -4.18
C LEU A 58 5.37 1.76 -5.68
N LEU A 59 6.63 1.84 -6.08
CA LEU A 59 7.07 1.68 -7.47
C LEU A 59 8.00 0.47 -7.63
N PRO A 60 8.05 -0.14 -8.83
CA PRO A 60 9.05 -1.15 -9.13
C PRO A 60 10.47 -0.61 -8.88
N SER A 61 11.31 -1.40 -8.24
CA SER A 61 12.73 -1.09 -8.08
C SER A 61 13.52 -1.51 -9.32
N ALA A 62 14.68 -0.90 -9.53
CA ALA A 62 15.64 -1.40 -10.53
C ALA A 62 15.99 -2.87 -10.23
N ALA A 63 16.28 -3.65 -11.26
CA ALA A 63 16.47 -5.11 -11.17
C ALA A 63 17.64 -5.53 -10.25
N ASP A 64 18.58 -4.63 -10.00
CA ASP A 64 19.76 -4.79 -9.13
C ASP A 64 19.59 -4.17 -7.74
N SER A 65 18.46 -3.52 -7.49
CA SER A 65 18.17 -2.87 -6.21
C SER A 65 17.49 -3.83 -5.23
N ALA A 66 18.11 -4.04 -4.07
CA ALA A 66 17.51 -4.77 -2.95
C ALA A 66 16.44 -3.94 -2.18
N SER A 67 15.78 -3.01 -2.85
CA SER A 67 14.76 -2.16 -2.23
C SER A 67 13.55 -3.00 -1.82
N CYS A 68 13.16 -2.86 -0.56
CA CYS A 68 12.06 -3.60 0.03
C CYS A 68 11.17 -2.65 0.82
N THR A 69 9.87 -2.79 0.62
CA THR A 69 8.83 -2.02 1.30
C THR A 69 8.23 -2.85 2.41
N ARG A 70 8.29 -2.34 3.65
CA ARG A 70 7.63 -2.97 4.80
C ARG A 70 6.13 -2.73 4.73
N ALA A 71 5.37 -3.79 4.99
CA ALA A 71 3.92 -3.79 4.92
C ALA A 71 3.32 -4.60 6.08
N GLU A 72 2.02 -4.49 6.25
CA GLU A 72 1.20 -5.32 7.13
C GLU A 72 0.26 -6.18 6.28
N LEU A 73 0.24 -7.47 6.57
CA LEU A 73 -0.57 -8.47 5.90
C LEU A 73 -1.94 -8.60 6.58
N PHE A 74 -2.98 -8.64 5.78
CA PHE A 74 -4.37 -8.80 6.21
C PHE A 74 -5.05 -9.90 5.42
N LEU A 75 -6.04 -10.54 6.04
CA LEU A 75 -7.01 -11.39 5.39
C LEU A 75 -8.31 -10.59 5.19
N ALA A 76 -8.68 -10.35 3.93
CA ALA A 76 -10.01 -9.87 3.57
C ALA A 76 -10.97 -11.05 3.58
N GLN A 77 -11.96 -11.03 4.48
CA GLN A 77 -12.90 -12.14 4.66
C GLN A 77 -13.90 -12.24 3.50
N ARG A 78 -14.29 -11.09 2.92
CA ARG A 78 -15.29 -11.01 1.85
C ARG A 78 -14.74 -10.11 0.74
N PRO A 79 -13.72 -10.55 -0.02
CA PRO A 79 -13.04 -9.67 -0.96
C PRO A 79 -13.98 -9.06 -2.01
N ALA A 80 -15.03 -9.77 -2.46
CA ALA A 80 -16.04 -9.17 -3.35
C ALA A 80 -16.74 -7.92 -2.80
N GLN A 81 -16.77 -7.73 -1.48
CA GLN A 81 -17.36 -6.58 -0.80
C GLN A 81 -16.29 -5.59 -0.33
N ASP A 82 -15.17 -6.11 0.19
CA ASP A 82 -14.13 -5.31 0.83
C ASP A 82 -13.23 -4.61 -0.21
N LEU A 83 -12.91 -5.30 -1.32
CA LEU A 83 -12.00 -4.82 -2.35
C LEU A 83 -12.54 -3.59 -3.12
N PRO A 84 -13.82 -3.53 -3.56
CA PRO A 84 -14.34 -2.34 -4.22
C PRO A 84 -14.29 -1.07 -3.37
N VAL A 85 -14.48 -1.18 -2.06
CA VAL A 85 -14.38 -0.03 -1.14
C VAL A 85 -12.94 0.49 -1.06
N LEU A 86 -11.98 -0.42 -1.03
CA LEU A 86 -10.55 -0.07 -1.08
C LEU A 86 -10.16 0.50 -2.44
N ASP A 87 -10.69 -0.05 -3.53
CA ASP A 87 -10.45 0.42 -4.90
C ASP A 87 -10.90 1.87 -5.09
N GLU A 88 -12.09 2.22 -4.58
CA GLU A 88 -12.59 3.59 -4.60
C GLU A 88 -11.68 4.53 -3.81
N TYR A 89 -11.25 4.12 -2.61
CA TYR A 89 -10.35 4.93 -1.77
C TYR A 89 -8.98 5.16 -2.41
N GLU A 90 -8.40 4.12 -3.01
CA GLU A 90 -7.10 4.18 -3.69
C GLU A 90 -7.20 4.75 -5.12
N GLY A 91 -8.39 5.13 -5.58
CA GLY A 91 -8.57 5.67 -6.93
C GLY A 91 -8.20 4.68 -8.04
N PHE A 92 -8.53 3.40 -7.85
CA PHE A 92 -8.37 2.33 -8.81
C PHE A 92 -9.69 2.05 -9.56
N PRO A 93 -9.87 2.51 -10.80
CA PRO A 93 -11.03 2.17 -11.62
C PRO A 93 -10.87 0.77 -12.23
N ILE A 94 -11.72 -0.17 -11.82
CA ILE A 94 -11.64 -1.58 -12.24
C ILE A 94 -11.78 -1.77 -13.77
N ASP A 95 -12.55 -0.91 -14.43
CA ASP A 95 -12.80 -0.98 -15.88
C ASP A 95 -11.71 -0.28 -16.71
N ALA A 96 -10.89 0.57 -16.08
CA ALA A 96 -9.77 1.27 -16.72
C ALA A 96 -8.51 1.31 -15.83
N PRO A 97 -7.94 0.17 -15.42
CA PRO A 97 -6.84 0.10 -14.44
C PRO A 97 -5.65 1.04 -14.68
N ALA A 98 -5.34 1.31 -15.95
CA ALA A 98 -4.21 2.15 -16.35
C ALA A 98 -4.44 3.65 -16.10
N GLU A 99 -5.70 4.08 -15.92
CA GLU A 99 -6.07 5.47 -15.65
C GLU A 99 -6.09 5.80 -14.15
N GLY A 100 -6.02 4.78 -13.30
CA GLY A 100 -6.05 4.93 -11.84
C GLY A 100 -4.79 5.57 -11.28
N LEU A 101 -4.95 6.22 -10.12
CA LEU A 101 -3.82 6.70 -9.32
C LEU A 101 -2.94 5.52 -8.86
N PHE A 102 -3.61 4.46 -8.41
CA PHE A 102 -3.01 3.18 -8.09
C PHE A 102 -3.59 2.08 -8.99
N VAL A 103 -2.83 0.99 -9.14
CA VAL A 103 -3.25 -0.25 -9.80
C VAL A 103 -3.13 -1.41 -8.82
N ARG A 104 -4.20 -2.17 -8.61
CA ARG A 104 -4.14 -3.36 -7.76
C ARG A 104 -3.56 -4.55 -8.50
N ARG A 105 -2.55 -5.21 -7.93
CA ARG A 105 -1.87 -6.37 -8.53
C ARG A 105 -1.65 -7.49 -7.52
N TRP A 106 -1.82 -8.73 -7.97
CA TRP A 106 -1.46 -9.91 -7.21
C TRP A 106 0.07 -10.04 -7.19
N THR A 107 0.66 -9.82 -6.03
CA THR A 107 2.08 -9.51 -5.89
C THR A 107 2.75 -10.48 -4.92
N PRO A 108 3.89 -11.09 -5.28
CA PRO A 108 4.68 -11.90 -4.35
C PRO A 108 5.10 -11.09 -3.12
N ILE A 109 5.02 -11.72 -1.94
CA ILE A 109 5.49 -11.15 -0.67
C ILE A 109 6.59 -12.04 -0.09
N ASP A 110 7.49 -11.45 0.68
CA ASP A 110 8.62 -12.19 1.28
C ASP A 110 8.19 -13.10 2.46
N HIS A 111 7.13 -12.71 3.16
CA HIS A 111 6.63 -13.37 4.35
C HIS A 111 5.09 -13.33 4.39
N PRO A 112 4.41 -14.47 4.65
CA PRO A 112 4.98 -15.81 4.76
C PRO A 112 5.57 -16.29 3.43
N ALA A 113 6.58 -17.17 3.48
CA ALA A 113 7.29 -17.62 2.28
C ALA A 113 6.33 -18.24 1.24
N HIS A 114 6.68 -18.08 -0.04
CA HIS A 114 5.89 -18.58 -1.18
C HIS A 114 4.44 -18.07 -1.22
N SER A 115 4.17 -16.89 -0.64
CA SER A 115 2.85 -16.28 -0.65
C SER A 115 2.81 -15.07 -1.58
N ALA A 116 1.59 -14.66 -1.91
CA ALA A 116 1.30 -13.44 -2.64
C ALA A 116 0.06 -12.80 -2.03
N ALA A 117 -0.06 -11.50 -2.22
CA ALA A 117 -1.17 -10.71 -1.73
C ALA A 117 -1.57 -9.66 -2.77
N TRP A 118 -2.80 -9.16 -2.65
CA TRP A 118 -3.20 -7.95 -3.34
C TRP A 118 -2.42 -6.76 -2.80
N VAL A 119 -1.86 -5.97 -3.70
CA VAL A 119 -1.08 -4.76 -3.41
C VAL A 119 -1.51 -3.66 -4.37
N TYR A 120 -1.70 -2.45 -3.86
CA TYR A 120 -1.89 -1.26 -4.68
C TYR A 120 -0.53 -0.71 -5.08
N TRP A 121 -0.26 -0.60 -6.37
CA TRP A 121 0.99 -0.05 -6.90
C TRP A 121 0.72 1.35 -7.42
N PHE A 122 1.61 2.30 -7.13
CA PHE A 122 1.47 3.64 -7.65
C PHE A 122 1.64 3.62 -9.18
N ASN A 123 0.70 4.26 -9.89
CA ASN A 123 0.54 4.12 -11.34
C ASN A 123 0.64 5.46 -12.09
N GLN A 124 1.08 6.53 -11.43
CA GLN A 124 1.26 7.83 -12.07
C GLN A 124 2.74 8.17 -12.28
N PRO A 125 3.06 9.03 -13.26
CA PRO A 125 4.40 9.58 -13.42
C PRO A 125 4.86 10.37 -12.17
N LEU A 126 6.10 10.14 -11.70
CA LEU A 126 6.65 10.82 -10.52
C LEU A 126 6.92 12.32 -10.76
N ASP A 127 7.07 12.76 -12.00
CA ASP A 127 7.27 14.18 -12.35
C ASP A 127 6.04 15.04 -12.05
N LEU A 128 4.85 14.45 -11.94
CA LEU A 128 3.64 15.11 -11.43
C LEU A 128 3.69 15.39 -9.92
N PHE A 129 4.69 14.85 -9.21
CA PHE A 129 4.87 14.96 -7.77
C PHE A 129 6.26 15.56 -7.47
N PRO A 130 6.46 16.88 -7.68
CA PRO A 130 7.78 17.51 -7.60
C PRO A 130 8.44 17.43 -6.23
N ASP A 131 7.64 17.29 -5.16
CA ASP A 131 8.12 17.12 -3.79
C ASP A 131 8.32 15.64 -3.40
N ALA A 132 8.16 14.70 -4.34
CA ALA A 132 8.28 13.28 -4.06
C ALA A 132 9.70 12.91 -3.63
N ARG A 133 9.81 12.09 -2.57
CA ARG A 133 11.11 11.69 -2.01
C ARG A 133 11.18 10.18 -1.82
N PRO A 134 12.29 9.52 -2.16
CA PRO A 134 12.45 8.11 -1.88
C PRO A 134 12.56 7.89 -0.36
N ILE A 135 11.87 6.88 0.15
CA ILE A 135 11.95 6.44 1.55
C ILE A 135 12.94 5.27 1.59
N ALA A 136 14.21 5.57 1.85
CA ALA A 136 15.31 4.61 1.69
C ALA A 136 15.16 3.31 2.49
N HIS A 137 14.53 3.36 3.67
CA HIS A 137 14.29 2.17 4.52
C HIS A 137 12.93 1.50 4.27
N GLY A 138 12.12 2.01 3.33
CA GLY A 138 10.87 1.39 2.89
C GLY A 138 9.78 1.27 3.96
N ASP A 139 9.75 2.14 4.97
CA ASP A 139 8.77 2.06 6.08
C ASP A 139 8.00 3.38 6.22
N TRP A 140 6.77 3.41 5.70
CA TRP A 140 5.91 4.60 5.79
C TRP A 140 5.56 5.00 7.22
N ARG A 141 5.32 4.01 8.10
CA ARG A 141 4.90 4.28 9.48
C ARG A 141 6.02 4.98 10.24
N ARG A 142 7.26 4.53 10.05
CA ARG A 142 8.45 5.20 10.58
C ARG A 142 8.63 6.59 9.95
N TRP A 143 8.58 6.69 8.63
CA TRP A 143 8.81 7.94 7.90
C TRP A 143 7.81 9.05 8.27
N SER A 144 6.52 8.72 8.36
CA SER A 144 5.47 9.68 8.74
C SER A 144 5.65 10.23 10.16
N GLN A 145 6.12 9.40 11.10
CA GLN A 145 6.45 9.85 12.47
C GLN A 145 7.65 10.79 12.49
N GLU A 146 8.72 10.47 11.73
CA GLU A 146 9.91 11.32 11.60
C GLU A 146 9.56 12.70 11.00
N ARG A 147 8.68 12.73 9.98
CA ARG A 147 8.15 13.97 9.38
C ARG A 147 7.38 14.82 10.38
N ASN A 148 6.45 14.21 11.12
CA ASN A 148 5.62 14.93 12.08
C ASN A 148 6.45 15.53 13.24
N GLN A 149 7.47 14.79 13.73
CA GLN A 149 8.38 15.29 14.77
C GLN A 149 9.24 16.45 14.27
N THR A 150 9.71 16.37 13.02
CA THR A 150 10.53 17.43 12.41
C THR A 150 9.72 18.70 12.21
N GLY A 151 8.48 18.60 11.71
CA GLY A 151 7.57 19.73 11.58
C GLY A 151 7.24 20.38 12.92
N ALA A 152 6.93 19.58 13.95
CA ALA A 152 6.64 20.10 15.30
C ALA A 152 7.84 20.84 15.92
N ARG A 153 9.06 20.35 15.73
CA ARG A 153 10.29 21.03 16.19
C ARG A 153 10.49 22.38 15.51
N ILE A 154 10.27 22.47 14.20
CA ILE A 154 10.40 23.74 13.47
C ILE A 154 9.35 24.74 13.99
N SER A 155 8.08 24.34 14.10
CA SER A 155 7.01 25.20 14.64
C SER A 155 7.27 25.70 16.06
N SER A 156 8.01 24.93 16.88
CA SER A 156 8.34 25.31 18.27
C SER A 156 9.52 26.28 18.37
N ILE A 157 10.31 26.46 17.30
CA ILE A 157 11.47 27.39 17.26
C ILE A 157 11.06 28.78 16.75
N VAL A 158 10.00 28.86 15.94
CA VAL A 158 9.49 30.13 15.38
C VAL A 158 8.31 30.73 16.17
N ALA A 159 7.95 30.16 17.32
CA ALA A 159 6.92 30.66 18.23
C ALA A 159 7.56 31.33 19.45
#